data_AF-A0A316LAT5-F1
#
_entry.id   AF-A0A316LAT5-F1
#
_cell.length_a   1.000
_cell.length_b   1.000
_cell.length_c   1.000
_cell.angle_alpha   90.00
_cell.angle_beta   90.00
_cell.angle_gamma   90.00
#
_symmetry.space_group_name_H-M   'P 1'
#
loop_
_entity.id
_entity.type
_entity.pdbx_description
1 polymer ?
#
loop_
_entity_poly.entity_id
_entity_poly.type
_entity_poly.pdbx_seq_one_letter_code
_entity_poly.pdbx_strand_id
1 'polypeptide(L)'
;MKKAERIDIGKQCVHKMIDENLSYKDLELFPFNGEIFSKDTLKKYIELYIEQESVENPDNPVIAKFQNYKLRFIRGGLNKLTIDNIISLSPEEFRKSIGKLSLEQIKRRLLVLSADETRASDVAPYITVINEYLDEVNRVRSEKRYGSDNETFDNKMNYIIDLYINSPVIELRHLRIEPNVMAKTSFLDQVKNIADETAHGGNRYSDQIKSKVSALLNEVKRREDEARDIIVLISGYILNGIPKGDKLESFDMFDYYSLTKYSVPDLAAAALALSKRDTEPLEKSATALATFRDRVYKSDYRTSKENIIKYQYTENGRVLFSDEIDSIISYLNVRGIPLTQRTYQGAYHEYVNGRLQIKQI
;
A
#
# COMPACT_ATOMS: atom_id res chain seq x y z
N MET A 1 -13.69 -44.94 -31.49
CA MET A 1 -12.65 -45.12 -30.46
C MET A 1 -13.17 -45.91 -29.26
N LYS A 2 -12.46 -46.97 -28.87
CA LYS A 2 -12.78 -47.87 -27.73
C LYS A 2 -12.51 -47.16 -26.38
N LYS A 3 -13.10 -47.67 -25.28
CA LYS A 3 -12.92 -47.09 -23.93
C LYS A 3 -11.43 -47.04 -23.53
N ALA A 4 -10.70 -48.13 -23.75
CA ALA A 4 -9.27 -48.22 -23.43
C ALA A 4 -8.42 -47.16 -24.17
N GLU A 5 -8.70 -46.89 -25.44
CA GLU A 5 -8.00 -45.87 -26.24
C GLU A 5 -8.26 -44.44 -25.70
N ARG A 6 -9.47 -44.17 -25.20
CA ARG A 6 -9.81 -42.87 -24.59
C ARG A 6 -9.05 -42.65 -23.28
N ILE A 7 -8.94 -43.69 -22.46
CA ILE A 7 -8.17 -43.66 -21.20
C ILE A 7 -6.68 -43.47 -21.48
N ASP A 8 -6.14 -44.15 -22.49
CA ASP A 8 -4.74 -43.97 -22.89
C ASP A 8 -4.45 -42.53 -23.34
N ILE A 9 -5.33 -41.94 -24.16
CA ILE A 9 -5.23 -40.53 -24.53
C ILE A 9 -5.33 -39.62 -23.30
N GLY A 10 -6.25 -39.91 -22.37
CA GLY A 10 -6.38 -39.19 -21.10
C GLY A 10 -5.09 -39.21 -20.28
N LYS A 11 -4.42 -40.36 -20.22
CA LYS A 11 -3.11 -40.52 -19.58
C LYS A 11 -2.04 -39.68 -20.26
N GLN A 12 -1.92 -39.78 -21.59
CA GLN A 12 -0.96 -39.00 -22.37
C GLN A 12 -1.15 -37.49 -22.15
N CYS A 13 -2.39 -37.02 -22.11
CA CYS A 13 -2.72 -35.63 -21.82
C CYS A 13 -2.25 -35.20 -20.43
N VAL A 14 -2.53 -35.99 -19.38
CA VAL A 14 -2.09 -35.68 -18.01
C VAL A 14 -0.58 -35.54 -17.92
N HIS A 15 0.16 -36.48 -18.51
CA HIS A 15 1.61 -36.44 -18.55
C HIS A 15 2.13 -35.19 -19.29
N LYS A 16 1.63 -34.93 -20.51
CA LYS A 16 2.00 -33.72 -21.27
C LYS A 16 1.72 -32.43 -20.52
N MET A 17 0.57 -32.34 -19.85
CA MET A 17 0.25 -31.15 -19.05
C MET A 17 1.25 -30.95 -17.92
N ILE A 18 1.62 -32.00 -17.19
CA ILE A 18 2.58 -31.91 -16.07
C ILE A 18 4.00 -31.61 -16.57
N ASP A 19 4.46 -32.38 -17.55
CA ASP A 19 5.87 -32.40 -17.97
C ASP A 19 6.23 -31.18 -18.82
N GLU A 20 5.29 -30.71 -19.65
CA GLU A 20 5.50 -29.59 -20.57
C GLU A 20 4.80 -28.30 -20.10
N ASN A 21 4.12 -28.33 -18.95
CA ASN A 21 3.41 -27.19 -18.35
C ASN A 21 2.37 -26.55 -19.31
N LEU A 22 1.60 -27.42 -20.01
CA LEU A 22 0.62 -27.05 -21.02
C LEU A 22 -0.80 -26.85 -20.47
N SER A 23 -1.52 -25.88 -21.02
CA SER A 23 -2.95 -25.69 -20.75
C SER A 23 -3.82 -26.62 -21.61
N TYR A 24 -5.09 -26.75 -21.25
CA TYR A 24 -6.07 -27.50 -22.05
C TYR A 24 -6.22 -27.01 -23.49
N LYS A 25 -5.94 -25.72 -23.74
CA LYS A 25 -6.00 -25.13 -25.08
C LYS A 25 -4.77 -25.51 -25.91
N ASP A 26 -3.62 -25.61 -25.25
CA ASP A 26 -2.37 -26.00 -25.92
C ASP A 26 -2.44 -27.47 -26.36
N LEU A 27 -3.15 -28.31 -25.61
CA LEU A 27 -3.37 -29.72 -25.98
C LEU A 27 -4.13 -29.89 -27.31
N GLU A 28 -4.97 -28.93 -27.72
CA GLU A 28 -5.68 -28.99 -29.02
C GLU A 28 -4.72 -28.90 -30.22
N LEU A 29 -3.47 -28.50 -29.99
CA LEU A 29 -2.43 -28.40 -31.02
C LEU A 29 -1.65 -29.70 -31.20
N PHE A 30 -1.86 -30.71 -30.34
CA PHE A 30 -1.13 -31.97 -30.38
C PHE A 30 -1.98 -33.09 -30.96
N PRO A 31 -1.43 -33.89 -31.89
CA PRO A 31 -2.08 -35.12 -32.32
C PRO A 31 -1.90 -36.19 -31.24
N PHE A 32 -3.00 -36.81 -30.83
CA PHE A 32 -3.01 -37.98 -29.96
C PHE A 32 -3.43 -39.20 -30.79
N ASN A 33 -2.53 -40.17 -30.91
CA ASN A 33 -2.72 -41.34 -31.78
C ASN A 33 -3.05 -40.96 -33.24
N GLY A 34 -2.50 -39.83 -33.72
CA GLY A 34 -2.69 -39.35 -35.09
C GLY A 34 -3.91 -38.44 -35.32
N GLU A 35 -4.75 -38.23 -34.30
CA GLU A 35 -5.95 -37.38 -34.39
C GLU A 35 -5.86 -36.15 -33.48
N ILE A 36 -6.45 -35.04 -33.90
CA ILE A 36 -6.59 -33.83 -33.08
C ILE A 36 -7.99 -33.84 -32.46
N PHE A 37 -8.04 -33.55 -31.16
CA PHE A 37 -9.29 -33.53 -30.40
C PHE A 37 -9.55 -32.14 -29.84
N SER A 38 -10.84 -31.78 -29.75
CA SER A 38 -11.24 -30.56 -29.06
C SER A 38 -10.94 -30.65 -27.56
N LYS A 39 -10.70 -29.51 -26.95
CA LYS A 39 -10.43 -29.35 -25.51
C LYS A 39 -11.47 -30.04 -24.65
N ASP A 40 -12.75 -29.91 -25.00
CA ASP A 40 -13.83 -30.51 -24.21
C ASP A 40 -13.87 -32.04 -24.35
N THR A 41 -13.40 -32.57 -25.48
CA THR A 41 -13.21 -34.01 -25.67
C THR A 41 -12.02 -34.51 -24.85
N LEU A 42 -10.89 -33.80 -24.89
CA LEU A 42 -9.69 -34.14 -24.13
C LEU A 42 -9.91 -34.08 -22.61
N LYS A 43 -10.70 -33.11 -22.12
CA LYS A 43 -11.14 -33.06 -20.71
C LYS A 43 -11.86 -34.34 -20.28
N LYS A 44 -12.84 -34.78 -21.07
CA LYS A 44 -13.59 -36.01 -20.78
C LYS A 44 -12.69 -37.25 -20.76
N TYR A 45 -11.67 -37.29 -21.60
CA TYR A 45 -10.71 -38.40 -21.62
C TYR A 45 -9.78 -38.39 -20.41
N ILE A 46 -9.33 -37.20 -19.99
CA ILE A 46 -8.56 -37.03 -18.74
C ILE A 46 -9.41 -37.44 -17.53
N GLU A 47 -10.70 -37.06 -17.49
CA GLU A 47 -11.62 -37.46 -16.42
C GLU A 47 -11.79 -38.98 -16.37
N LEU A 48 -12.01 -39.62 -17.53
CA LEU A 48 -12.09 -41.08 -17.65
C LEU A 48 -10.82 -41.79 -17.15
N TYR A 49 -9.64 -41.24 -17.46
CA TYR A 49 -8.36 -41.77 -16.98
C TYR A 49 -8.23 -41.63 -15.45
N ILE A 50 -8.55 -40.46 -14.90
CA ILE A 50 -8.50 -40.21 -13.45
C ILE A 50 -9.48 -41.11 -12.71
N GLU A 51 -10.70 -41.27 -13.20
CA GLU A 51 -11.71 -42.14 -12.61
C GLU A 51 -11.25 -43.60 -12.56
N GLN A 52 -10.67 -44.11 -13.66
CA GLN A 52 -10.17 -45.48 -13.69
C GLN A 52 -8.98 -45.67 -12.74
N GLU A 53 -7.97 -44.81 -12.80
CA GLU A 53 -6.78 -44.92 -11.97
C GLU A 53 -7.07 -44.63 -10.48
N SER A 54 -8.07 -43.82 -10.15
CA SER A 54 -8.45 -43.60 -8.75
C SER A 54 -9.09 -44.85 -8.12
N VAL A 55 -9.67 -45.73 -8.95
CA VAL A 55 -10.23 -47.02 -8.51
C VAL A 55 -9.14 -48.11 -8.48
N GLU A 56 -8.28 -48.13 -9.48
CA GLU A 56 -7.24 -49.16 -9.65
C GLU A 56 -5.97 -48.88 -8.81
N ASN A 57 -5.66 -47.61 -8.55
CA ASN A 57 -4.44 -47.15 -7.87
C ASN A 57 -4.67 -45.81 -7.12
N PRO A 58 -5.35 -45.85 -5.95
CA PRO A 58 -5.76 -44.63 -5.23
C PRO A 58 -4.62 -43.71 -4.79
N ASP A 59 -3.39 -44.23 -4.67
CA ASP A 59 -2.19 -43.47 -4.28
C ASP A 59 -1.31 -43.08 -5.49
N ASN A 60 -1.86 -43.07 -6.71
CA ASN A 60 -1.08 -42.80 -7.91
C ASN A 60 -0.39 -41.41 -7.86
N PRO A 61 0.96 -41.34 -7.85
CA PRO A 61 1.69 -40.10 -7.70
C PRO A 61 1.52 -39.14 -8.89
N VAL A 62 1.14 -39.65 -10.06
CA VAL A 62 0.87 -38.84 -11.25
C VAL A 62 -0.44 -38.07 -11.09
N ILE A 63 -1.48 -38.70 -10.51
CA ILE A 63 -2.74 -38.02 -10.20
C ILE A 63 -2.51 -36.93 -9.15
N ALA A 64 -1.76 -37.23 -8.09
CA ALA A 64 -1.42 -36.23 -7.07
C ALA A 64 -0.64 -35.05 -7.67
N LYS A 65 0.30 -35.29 -8.58
CA LYS A 65 1.01 -34.24 -9.33
C LYS A 65 0.07 -33.45 -10.24
N PHE A 66 -0.84 -34.12 -10.95
CA PHE A 66 -1.83 -33.47 -11.82
C PHE A 66 -2.79 -32.56 -11.04
N GLN A 67 -3.25 -33.00 -9.86
CA GLN A 67 -4.10 -32.20 -8.98
C GLN A 67 -3.36 -30.94 -8.47
N ASN A 68 -2.08 -31.10 -8.09
CA ASN A 68 -1.24 -29.97 -7.73
C ASN A 68 -0.93 -29.02 -8.91
N TYR A 69 -0.78 -29.59 -10.11
CA TYR A 69 -0.58 -28.85 -11.36
C TYR A 69 -1.82 -28.01 -11.72
N LYS A 70 -3.02 -28.60 -11.65
CA LYS A 70 -4.29 -27.90 -11.77
C LYS A 70 -4.36 -26.72 -10.81
N LEU A 71 -4.05 -26.93 -9.53
CA LEU A 71 -4.06 -25.87 -8.50
C LEU A 71 -3.13 -24.69 -8.83
N ARG A 72 -1.99 -24.93 -9.49
CA ARG A 72 -1.06 -23.86 -9.94
C ARG A 72 -1.63 -23.05 -11.10
N PHE A 73 -2.25 -23.69 -12.09
CA PHE A 73 -2.91 -22.99 -13.20
C PHE A 73 -4.19 -22.27 -12.78
N ILE A 74 -4.94 -22.85 -11.84
CA ILE A 74 -6.11 -22.23 -11.20
C ILE A 74 -5.70 -20.94 -10.47
N ARG A 75 -4.51 -20.85 -9.87
CA ARG A 75 -4.00 -19.57 -9.33
C ARG A 75 -3.81 -18.50 -10.41
N GLY A 76 -3.34 -18.88 -11.60
CA GLY A 76 -3.22 -18.00 -12.76
C GLY A 76 -4.57 -17.59 -13.36
N GLY A 77 -5.56 -18.48 -13.36
CA GLY A 77 -6.91 -18.26 -13.89
C GLY A 77 -7.85 -17.53 -12.94
N LEU A 78 -7.84 -17.84 -11.64
CA LEU A 78 -8.63 -17.15 -10.62
C LEU A 78 -8.26 -15.66 -10.56
N ASN A 79 -7.00 -15.29 -10.85
CA ASN A 79 -6.58 -13.89 -10.94
C ASN A 79 -7.26 -13.12 -12.10
N LYS A 80 -7.88 -13.81 -13.07
CA LYS A 80 -8.57 -13.19 -14.21
C LYS A 80 -10.02 -12.78 -13.93
N LEU A 81 -10.51 -12.88 -12.68
CA LEU A 81 -11.80 -12.32 -12.23
C LEU A 81 -13.02 -12.67 -13.12
N THR A 82 -13.05 -13.81 -13.82
CA THR A 82 -14.21 -14.21 -14.64
C THR A 82 -15.03 -15.30 -13.96
N ILE A 83 -16.35 -15.26 -14.18
CA ILE A 83 -17.31 -16.22 -13.60
C ILE A 83 -16.96 -17.64 -14.00
N ASP A 84 -16.62 -17.87 -15.27
CA ASP A 84 -16.27 -19.19 -15.81
C ASP A 84 -15.06 -19.82 -15.10
N ASN A 85 -14.09 -19.00 -14.67
CA ASN A 85 -12.94 -19.49 -13.92
C ASN A 85 -13.31 -19.83 -12.47
N ILE A 86 -14.28 -19.14 -11.88
CA ILE A 86 -14.76 -19.39 -10.52
C ILE A 86 -15.59 -20.67 -10.48
N ILE A 87 -16.54 -20.82 -11.41
CA ILE A 87 -17.43 -22.00 -11.50
C ILE A 87 -16.72 -23.24 -12.09
N SER A 88 -15.49 -23.09 -12.59
CA SER A 88 -14.66 -24.23 -13.02
C SER A 88 -14.18 -25.13 -11.88
N LEU A 89 -14.42 -24.71 -10.63
CA LEU A 89 -14.16 -25.46 -9.40
C LEU A 89 -15.48 -25.84 -8.75
N SER A 90 -15.55 -26.96 -8.05
CA SER A 90 -16.67 -27.20 -7.15
C SER A 90 -16.65 -26.19 -5.97
N PRO A 91 -17.80 -25.95 -5.28
CA PRO A 91 -17.85 -25.05 -4.13
C PRO A 91 -16.85 -25.39 -3.01
N GLU A 92 -16.59 -26.69 -2.77
CA GLU A 92 -15.60 -27.13 -1.76
C GLU A 92 -14.15 -26.91 -2.19
N GLU A 93 -13.83 -27.12 -3.48
CA GLU A 93 -12.50 -26.79 -4.02
C GLU A 93 -12.27 -25.28 -4.00
N PHE A 94 -13.32 -24.51 -4.30
CA PHE A 94 -13.30 -23.06 -4.20
C PHE A 94 -13.08 -22.60 -2.76
N ARG A 95 -13.77 -23.18 -1.77
CA ARG A 95 -13.59 -22.92 -0.34
C ARG A 95 -12.14 -23.15 0.12
N LYS A 96 -11.48 -24.21 -0.35
CA LYS A 96 -10.05 -24.45 -0.05
C LYS A 96 -9.10 -23.45 -0.73
N SER A 97 -9.51 -22.90 -1.86
CA SER A 97 -8.70 -21.95 -2.65
C SER A 97 -8.82 -20.51 -2.17
N ILE A 98 -9.96 -20.11 -1.59
CA ILE A 98 -10.26 -18.73 -1.22
C ILE A 98 -9.32 -18.19 -0.14
N GLY A 99 -8.89 -19.06 0.80
CA GLY A 99 -7.95 -18.70 1.88
C GLY A 99 -6.55 -18.31 1.42
N LYS A 100 -6.24 -18.48 0.13
CA LYS A 100 -4.95 -18.14 -0.49
C LYS A 100 -5.01 -16.83 -1.29
N LEU A 101 -6.17 -16.16 -1.33
CA LEU A 101 -6.39 -14.90 -2.02
C LEU A 101 -6.35 -13.73 -1.03
N SER A 102 -5.97 -12.54 -1.50
CA SER A 102 -6.09 -11.33 -0.67
C SER A 102 -7.56 -10.92 -0.46
N LEU A 103 -7.84 -10.19 0.62
CA LEU A 103 -9.20 -9.74 0.94
C LEU A 103 -9.82 -8.88 -0.19
N GLU A 104 -9.01 -8.03 -0.84
CA GLU A 104 -9.46 -7.21 -1.97
C GLU A 104 -9.84 -8.06 -3.18
N GLN A 105 -9.04 -9.08 -3.46
CA GLN A 105 -9.31 -10.07 -4.50
C GLN A 105 -10.60 -10.85 -4.24
N ILE A 106 -10.88 -11.22 -2.98
CA ILE A 106 -12.11 -11.91 -2.59
C ILE A 106 -13.33 -11.00 -2.79
N LYS A 107 -13.26 -9.74 -2.35
CA LYS A 107 -14.34 -8.75 -2.55
C LYS A 107 -14.63 -8.48 -4.02
N ARG A 108 -13.60 -8.39 -4.88
CA ARG A 108 -13.80 -8.22 -6.32
C ARG A 108 -14.52 -9.40 -6.97
N ARG A 109 -14.30 -10.63 -6.48
CA ARG A 109 -15.00 -11.83 -6.96
C ARG A 109 -16.47 -11.84 -6.54
N LEU A 110 -16.77 -11.40 -5.32
CA LEU A 110 -18.15 -11.21 -4.88
C LEU A 110 -18.90 -10.24 -5.80
N LEU A 111 -18.30 -9.10 -6.12
CA LEU A 111 -18.89 -8.12 -7.04
C LEU A 111 -19.17 -8.71 -8.42
N VAL A 112 -18.24 -9.49 -8.98
CA VAL A 112 -18.42 -10.13 -10.29
C VAL A 112 -19.54 -11.17 -10.27
N LEU A 113 -19.61 -12.01 -9.22
CA LEU A 113 -20.65 -13.04 -9.11
C LEU A 113 -22.03 -12.43 -8.85
N SER A 114 -22.12 -11.39 -8.01
CA SER A 114 -23.38 -10.71 -7.71
C SER A 114 -23.91 -9.86 -8.85
N ALA A 115 -23.08 -9.50 -9.83
CA ALA A 115 -23.48 -8.71 -11.00
C ALA A 115 -24.08 -9.56 -12.14
N ASP A 116 -23.97 -10.89 -12.09
CA ASP A 116 -24.52 -11.77 -13.13
C ASP A 116 -25.84 -12.40 -12.68
N GLU A 117 -26.92 -11.67 -12.95
CA GLU A 117 -28.29 -12.08 -12.66
C GLU A 117 -28.75 -13.28 -13.52
N THR A 118 -28.10 -13.53 -14.66
CA THR A 118 -28.51 -14.59 -15.61
C THR A 118 -28.11 -15.99 -15.15
N ARG A 119 -27.05 -16.09 -14.32
CA ARG A 119 -26.53 -17.35 -13.76
C ARG A 119 -26.67 -17.41 -12.24
N ALA A 120 -27.62 -16.67 -11.67
CA ALA A 120 -27.81 -16.52 -10.23
C ALA A 120 -27.82 -17.86 -9.46
N SER A 121 -28.47 -18.89 -10.02
CA SER A 121 -28.54 -20.23 -9.43
C SER A 121 -27.18 -20.93 -9.39
N ASP A 122 -26.38 -20.81 -10.44
CA ASP A 122 -25.08 -21.46 -10.56
C ASP A 122 -24.02 -20.79 -9.69
N VAL A 123 -24.14 -19.47 -9.46
CA VAL A 123 -23.17 -18.68 -8.67
C VAL A 123 -23.51 -18.64 -7.17
N ALA A 124 -24.76 -18.89 -6.78
CA ALA A 124 -25.23 -18.80 -5.40
C ALA A 124 -24.36 -19.59 -4.38
N PRO A 125 -23.94 -20.84 -4.64
CA PRO A 125 -23.08 -21.59 -3.71
C PRO A 125 -21.72 -20.91 -3.46
N TYR A 126 -21.15 -20.26 -4.47
CA TYR A 126 -19.86 -19.58 -4.37
C TYR A 126 -19.97 -18.25 -3.64
N ILE A 127 -21.09 -17.54 -3.81
CA ILE A 127 -21.42 -16.34 -3.03
C ILE A 127 -21.53 -16.69 -1.55
N THR A 128 -22.20 -17.78 -1.21
CA THR A 128 -22.29 -18.29 0.17
C THR A 128 -20.91 -18.55 0.77
N VAL A 129 -20.04 -19.27 0.05
CA VAL A 129 -18.66 -19.55 0.49
C VAL A 129 -17.85 -18.25 0.71
N ILE A 130 -18.02 -17.24 -0.16
CA ILE A 130 -17.33 -15.95 0.01
C ILE A 130 -17.84 -15.23 1.26
N ASN A 131 -19.16 -15.18 1.46
CA ASN A 131 -19.76 -14.49 2.59
C ASN A 131 -19.39 -15.17 3.91
N GLU A 132 -19.45 -16.51 4.00
CA GLU A 132 -18.98 -17.28 5.15
C GLU A 132 -17.52 -16.95 5.48
N TYR A 133 -16.65 -16.91 4.47
CA TYR A 133 -15.24 -16.57 4.66
C TYR A 133 -15.04 -15.11 5.12
N LEU A 134 -15.80 -14.17 4.56
CA LEU A 134 -15.75 -12.77 4.98
C LEU A 134 -16.25 -12.59 6.41
N ASP A 135 -17.31 -13.29 6.79
CA ASP A 135 -17.88 -13.28 8.14
C ASP A 135 -16.91 -13.91 9.14
N GLU A 136 -16.26 -15.02 8.81
CA GLU A 136 -15.24 -15.63 9.65
C GLU A 136 -13.98 -14.75 9.79
N VAL A 137 -13.52 -14.12 8.71
CA VAL A 137 -12.42 -13.13 8.75
C VAL A 137 -12.81 -11.92 9.60
N ASN A 138 -14.04 -11.45 9.51
CA ASN A 138 -14.55 -10.36 10.35
C ASN A 138 -14.66 -10.79 11.82
N ARG A 139 -15.10 -12.02 12.08
CA ARG A 139 -15.19 -12.61 13.43
C ARG A 139 -13.83 -12.77 14.07
N VAL A 140 -12.85 -13.33 13.34
CA VAL A 140 -11.45 -13.44 13.79
C VAL A 140 -10.80 -12.06 13.94
N ARG A 141 -11.15 -11.07 13.11
CA ARG A 141 -10.71 -9.68 13.31
C ARG A 141 -11.34 -9.05 14.55
N SER A 142 -12.60 -9.33 14.87
CA SER A 142 -13.20 -8.89 16.13
C SER A 142 -12.59 -9.62 17.32
N GLU A 143 -12.42 -10.94 17.27
CA GLU A 143 -11.83 -11.75 18.34
C GLU A 143 -10.35 -11.41 18.58
N LYS A 144 -9.55 -11.19 17.52
CA LYS A 144 -8.17 -10.65 17.65
C LYS A 144 -8.11 -9.19 18.11
N ARG A 145 -9.21 -8.42 17.99
CA ARG A 145 -9.32 -7.06 18.56
C ARG A 145 -9.78 -7.06 20.02
N TYR A 146 -10.33 -8.18 20.53
CA TYR A 146 -10.78 -8.32 21.92
C TYR A 146 -9.88 -9.25 22.77
N GLY A 147 -8.89 -9.92 22.17
CA GLY A 147 -8.01 -10.89 22.84
C GLY A 147 -6.54 -10.49 23.00
N SER A 148 -6.12 -9.28 22.65
CA SER A 148 -4.83 -8.74 23.12
C SER A 148 -5.12 -7.76 24.24
N ASP A 149 -4.57 -7.99 25.43
CA ASP A 149 -4.79 -7.20 26.65
C ASP A 149 -5.13 -5.74 26.33
N ASN A 150 -6.28 -5.25 26.78
CA ASN A 150 -6.65 -3.83 26.66
C ASN A 150 -5.51 -2.92 27.14
N GLU A 151 -4.72 -3.40 28.11
CA GLU A 151 -3.48 -2.79 28.57
C GLU A 151 -2.44 -2.61 27.45
N THR A 152 -2.19 -3.62 26.58
CA THR A 152 -1.33 -3.45 25.39
C THR A 152 -1.90 -2.54 24.31
N PHE A 153 -3.21 -2.50 24.12
CA PHE A 153 -3.84 -1.61 23.14
C PHE A 153 -3.75 -0.15 23.59
N ASP A 154 -4.16 0.12 24.83
CA ASP A 154 -4.10 1.45 25.43
C ASP A 154 -2.65 1.91 25.54
N ASN A 155 -1.70 1.05 25.92
CA ASN A 155 -0.27 1.40 25.95
C ASN A 155 0.29 1.75 24.56
N LYS A 156 -0.10 1.02 23.49
CA LYS A 156 0.33 1.33 22.13
C LYS A 156 -0.27 2.64 21.62
N MET A 157 -1.56 2.87 21.85
CA MET A 157 -2.21 4.12 21.49
C MET A 157 -1.63 5.30 22.27
N ASN A 158 -1.42 5.14 23.58
CA ASN A 158 -0.80 6.13 24.45
C ASN A 158 0.58 6.51 23.93
N TYR A 159 1.42 5.52 23.66
CA TYR A 159 2.77 5.73 23.12
C TYR A 159 2.75 6.54 21.81
N ILE A 160 1.88 6.20 20.86
CA ILE A 160 1.81 6.92 19.57
C ILE A 160 1.26 8.35 19.76
N ILE A 161 0.26 8.55 20.64
CA ILE A 161 -0.29 9.87 20.95
C ILE A 161 0.78 10.75 21.60
N ASP A 162 1.52 10.20 22.56
CA ASP A 162 2.58 10.92 23.26
C ASP A 162 3.76 11.25 22.31
N LEU A 163 4.07 10.36 21.35
CA LEU A 163 5.00 10.65 20.26
C LEU A 163 4.52 11.81 19.38
N TYR A 164 3.22 11.90 19.08
CA TYR A 164 2.69 12.96 18.22
C TYR A 164 2.72 14.32 18.91
N ILE A 165 2.32 14.37 20.19
CA ILE A 165 2.34 15.60 20.99
C ILE A 165 3.75 16.20 21.01
N ASN A 166 4.79 15.37 21.02
CA ASN A 166 6.19 15.82 21.02
C ASN A 166 6.82 15.95 19.61
N SER A 167 6.10 15.57 18.56
CA SER A 167 6.58 15.63 17.17
C SER A 167 6.29 17.00 16.53
N PRO A 168 7.06 17.49 15.54
CA PRO A 168 6.74 18.72 14.81
C PRO A 168 5.67 18.55 13.71
N VAL A 169 5.03 17.39 13.60
CA VAL A 169 4.05 17.07 12.54
C VAL A 169 2.73 17.82 12.77
N ILE A 170 2.17 18.38 11.69
CA ILE A 170 0.86 19.07 11.70
C ILE A 170 -0.29 18.11 11.38
N GLU A 171 -0.08 17.12 10.50
CA GLU A 171 -1.14 16.22 10.01
C GLU A 171 -0.83 14.74 10.32
N LEU A 172 -1.77 14.05 10.95
CA LEU A 172 -1.57 12.69 11.48
C LEU A 172 -1.18 11.65 10.43
N ARG A 173 -1.62 11.77 9.17
CA ARG A 173 -1.21 10.91 8.04
C ARG A 173 0.23 11.14 7.63
N HIS A 174 0.95 12.07 8.23
CA HIS A 174 2.39 12.22 8.05
C HIS A 174 3.21 11.80 9.26
N LEU A 175 2.57 11.49 10.40
CA LEU A 175 3.24 10.86 11.54
C LEU A 175 3.90 9.55 11.11
N ARG A 176 5.19 9.40 11.44
CA ARG A 176 5.91 8.14 11.25
C ARG A 176 5.62 7.25 12.45
N ILE A 177 4.96 6.13 12.19
CA ILE A 177 4.73 5.08 13.18
C ILE A 177 5.60 3.91 12.77
N GLU A 178 6.40 3.40 13.71
CA GLU A 178 7.23 2.24 13.42
C GLU A 178 6.33 1.02 13.13
N PRO A 179 6.57 0.25 12.05
CA PRO A 179 5.68 -0.83 11.64
C PRO A 179 5.48 -1.94 12.68
N ASN A 180 6.47 -2.15 13.56
CA ASN A 180 6.45 -3.06 14.70
C ASN A 180 5.55 -2.58 15.85
N VAL A 181 5.26 -1.28 15.96
CA VAL A 181 4.38 -0.71 16.99
C VAL A 181 2.92 -0.82 16.57
N MET A 182 2.57 -0.26 15.41
CA MET A 182 1.23 -0.36 14.82
C MET A 182 1.26 0.01 13.33
N ALA A 183 0.43 -0.66 12.53
CA ALA A 183 0.19 -0.22 11.15
C ALA A 183 -0.48 1.16 11.14
N LYS A 184 0.11 2.12 10.41
CA LYS A 184 -0.36 3.51 10.36
C LYS A 184 -1.83 3.67 9.94
N THR A 185 -2.26 2.91 8.94
CA THR A 185 -3.67 2.89 8.50
C THR A 185 -4.59 2.44 9.61
N SER A 186 -4.20 1.40 10.35
CA SER A 186 -4.94 0.92 11.51
C SER A 186 -5.01 1.97 12.62
N PHE A 187 -3.91 2.70 12.90
CA PHE A 187 -3.91 3.77 13.89
C PHE A 187 -4.92 4.87 13.52
N LEU A 188 -4.87 5.35 12.27
CA LEU A 188 -5.77 6.40 11.78
C LEU A 188 -7.24 5.96 11.83
N ASP A 189 -7.53 4.72 11.45
CA ASP A 189 -8.88 4.15 11.54
C ASP A 189 -9.37 4.09 12.99
N GLN A 190 -8.50 3.72 13.94
CA GLN A 190 -8.87 3.68 15.36
C GLN A 190 -9.13 5.07 15.94
N VAL A 191 -8.27 6.05 15.65
CA VAL A 191 -8.48 7.46 16.04
C VAL A 191 -9.84 7.94 15.55
N LYS A 192 -10.20 7.64 14.28
CA LYS A 192 -11.50 8.00 13.72
C LYS A 192 -12.65 7.32 14.45
N ASN A 193 -12.58 6.00 14.65
CA ASN A 193 -13.65 5.26 15.32
C ASN A 193 -13.87 5.71 16.77
N ILE A 194 -12.79 6.02 17.50
CA ILE A 194 -12.86 6.51 18.88
C ILE A 194 -13.48 7.92 18.91
N ALA A 195 -13.07 8.79 17.99
CA ALA A 195 -13.62 10.14 17.89
C ALA A 195 -15.12 10.12 17.54
N ASP A 196 -15.51 9.30 16.55
CA ASP A 196 -16.91 9.11 16.17
C ASP A 196 -17.71 8.59 17.37
N GLU A 197 -17.22 7.58 18.08
CA GLU A 197 -17.92 7.06 19.25
C GLU A 197 -18.06 8.08 20.39
N THR A 198 -17.01 8.86 20.63
CA THR A 198 -17.01 9.94 21.65
C THR A 198 -18.08 10.97 21.34
N ALA A 199 -18.25 11.35 20.07
CA ALA A 199 -19.28 12.30 19.65
C ALA A 199 -20.71 11.74 19.80
N HIS A 200 -20.89 10.42 19.69
CA HIS A 200 -22.21 9.76 19.74
C HIS A 200 -22.51 9.09 21.10
N GLY A 201 -21.67 9.29 22.12
CA GLY A 201 -21.90 8.78 23.47
C GLY A 201 -21.82 7.26 23.61
N GLY A 202 -21.07 6.57 22.75
CA GLY A 202 -20.87 5.12 22.83
C GLY A 202 -19.98 4.68 24.00
N ASN A 203 -20.00 3.40 24.33
CA ASN A 203 -19.36 2.80 25.51
C ASN A 203 -18.38 1.66 25.16
N ARG A 204 -17.96 1.57 23.90
CA ARG A 204 -17.02 0.56 23.40
C ARG A 204 -15.56 0.91 23.71
N TYR A 205 -15.20 2.18 23.85
CA TYR A 205 -13.87 2.61 24.31
C TYR A 205 -13.91 3.23 25.71
N SER A 206 -12.81 3.07 26.47
CA SER A 206 -12.65 3.65 27.80
C SER A 206 -12.63 5.19 27.76
N ASP A 207 -13.07 5.85 28.85
CA ASP A 207 -13.06 7.32 28.90
C ASP A 207 -11.63 7.90 28.84
N GLN A 208 -10.64 7.13 29.32
CA GLN A 208 -9.23 7.49 29.24
C GLN A 208 -8.74 7.59 27.80
N ILE A 209 -9.02 6.57 26.96
CA ILE A 209 -8.56 6.60 25.56
C ILE A 209 -9.33 7.63 24.74
N LYS A 210 -10.64 7.81 25.00
CA LYS A 210 -11.45 8.87 24.39
C LYS A 210 -10.87 10.25 24.69
N SER A 211 -10.55 10.53 25.97
CA SER A 211 -9.93 11.79 26.39
C SER A 211 -8.60 12.05 25.66
N LYS A 212 -7.73 11.03 25.56
CA LYS A 212 -6.45 11.17 24.85
C LYS A 212 -6.61 11.37 23.35
N VAL A 213 -7.57 10.70 22.70
CA VAL A 213 -7.86 10.93 21.28
C VAL A 213 -8.43 12.33 21.06
N SER A 214 -9.32 12.82 21.94
CA SER A 214 -9.79 14.21 21.88
C SER A 214 -8.65 15.20 22.04
N ALA A 215 -7.73 14.98 22.98
CA ALA A 215 -6.54 15.81 23.17
C ALA A 215 -5.64 15.82 21.92
N LEU A 216 -5.41 14.65 21.32
CA LEU A 216 -4.66 14.52 20.06
C LEU A 216 -5.30 15.36 18.94
N LEU A 217 -6.60 15.22 18.73
CA LEU A 217 -7.31 15.93 17.66
C LEU A 217 -7.36 17.44 17.90
N ASN A 218 -7.48 17.88 19.16
CA ASN A 218 -7.37 19.28 19.51
C ASN A 218 -5.96 19.84 19.23
N GLU A 219 -4.92 19.07 19.52
CA GLU A 219 -3.54 19.45 19.23
C GLU A 219 -3.26 19.51 17.72
N VAL A 220 -3.81 18.57 16.94
CA VAL A 220 -3.79 18.64 15.46
C VAL A 220 -4.42 19.93 14.99
N LYS A 221 -5.64 20.24 15.46
CA LYS A 221 -6.36 21.44 15.07
C LYS A 221 -5.59 22.71 15.45
N ARG A 222 -5.06 22.79 16.67
CA ARG A 222 -4.25 23.92 17.14
C ARG A 222 -3.03 24.16 16.22
N ARG A 223 -2.33 23.10 15.82
CA ARG A 223 -1.18 23.21 14.90
C ARG A 223 -1.57 23.57 13.48
N GLU A 224 -2.69 23.05 12.99
CA GLU A 224 -3.25 23.45 11.70
C GLU A 224 -3.57 24.95 11.71
N ASP A 225 -4.21 25.44 12.78
CA ASP A 225 -4.53 26.86 12.97
C ASP A 225 -3.25 27.72 13.05
N GLU A 226 -2.22 27.29 13.79
CA GLU A 226 -0.92 27.98 13.85
C GLU A 226 -0.16 27.97 12.52
N ALA A 227 -0.31 26.91 11.72
CA ALA A 227 0.33 26.80 10.42
C ALA A 227 -0.36 27.65 9.36
N ARG A 228 -1.60 28.12 9.60
CA ARG A 228 -2.41 28.85 8.61
C ARG A 228 -1.72 30.11 8.09
N ASP A 229 -1.22 30.95 8.98
CA ASP A 229 -0.54 32.20 8.60
C ASP A 229 0.74 31.92 7.81
N ILE A 230 1.49 30.89 8.24
CA ILE A 230 2.71 30.44 7.56
C ILE A 230 2.38 29.89 6.16
N ILE A 231 1.29 29.13 6.02
CA ILE A 231 0.80 28.60 4.74
C ILE A 231 0.49 29.74 3.78
N VAL A 232 -0.23 30.77 4.24
CA VAL A 232 -0.60 31.94 3.42
C VAL A 232 0.64 32.76 3.03
N LEU A 233 1.55 32.98 3.97
CA LEU A 233 2.80 33.72 3.72
C LEU A 233 3.67 33.02 2.68
N ILE A 234 3.98 31.74 2.91
CA ILE A 234 4.86 30.96 2.05
C ILE A 234 4.22 30.76 0.67
N SER A 235 2.91 30.49 0.60
CA SER A 235 2.24 30.38 -0.70
C SER A 235 2.26 31.70 -1.48
N GLY A 236 2.13 32.83 -0.78
CA GLY A 236 2.29 34.17 -1.35
C GLY A 236 3.66 34.37 -1.99
N TYR A 237 4.74 33.98 -1.30
CA TYR A 237 6.09 34.05 -1.86
C TYR A 237 6.34 33.05 -2.98
N ILE A 238 5.77 31.84 -2.92
CA ILE A 238 5.83 30.87 -4.02
C ILE A 238 5.21 31.45 -5.30
N LEU A 239 4.05 32.10 -5.18
CA LEU A 239 3.29 32.60 -6.31
C LEU A 239 3.87 33.89 -6.88
N ASN A 240 4.31 34.80 -6.01
CA ASN A 240 4.68 36.15 -6.41
C ASN A 240 6.20 36.36 -6.45
N GLY A 241 7.00 35.49 -5.84
CA GLY A 241 8.43 35.71 -5.61
C GLY A 241 8.70 36.32 -4.22
N ILE A 242 9.95 36.23 -3.77
CA ILE A 242 10.41 36.73 -2.48
C ILE A 242 11.25 38.00 -2.67
N PRO A 243 11.02 39.07 -1.89
CA PRO A 243 11.84 40.27 -1.95
C PRO A 243 13.24 40.00 -1.38
N LYS A 244 14.27 40.27 -2.20
CA LYS A 244 15.69 40.21 -1.82
C LYS A 244 16.36 41.53 -2.25
N GLY A 245 16.45 42.48 -1.32
CA GLY A 245 16.85 43.85 -1.61
C GLY A 245 15.84 44.56 -2.50
N ASP A 246 16.31 45.21 -3.57
CA ASP A 246 15.47 45.96 -4.52
C ASP A 246 14.82 45.07 -5.60
N LYS A 247 15.01 43.75 -5.55
CA LYS A 247 14.53 42.81 -6.56
C LYS A 247 13.62 41.74 -5.96
N LEU A 248 12.73 41.26 -6.82
CA LEU A 248 11.89 40.10 -6.54
C LEU A 248 12.55 38.87 -7.16
N GLU A 249 12.86 37.87 -6.34
CA GLU A 249 13.51 36.63 -6.78
C GLU A 249 12.56 35.44 -6.70
N SER A 250 12.90 34.36 -7.41
CA SER A 250 12.14 33.11 -7.32
C SER A 250 12.30 32.50 -5.93
N PHE A 251 11.19 32.20 -5.27
CA PHE A 251 11.19 31.53 -3.97
C PHE A 251 11.76 30.11 -4.08
N ASP A 252 12.77 29.79 -3.26
CA ASP A 252 13.45 28.50 -3.26
C ASP A 252 13.26 27.71 -1.95
N MET A 253 13.92 26.56 -1.84
CA MET A 253 13.83 25.67 -0.68
C MET A 253 14.51 26.24 0.58
N PHE A 254 15.54 27.08 0.44
CA PHE A 254 16.20 27.70 1.59
C PHE A 254 15.38 28.85 2.13
N ASP A 255 14.79 29.65 1.25
CA ASP A 255 13.79 30.65 1.62
C ASP A 255 12.66 29.99 2.42
N TYR A 256 12.17 28.83 1.97
CA TYR A 256 11.19 28.04 2.70
C TYR A 256 11.63 27.68 4.13
N TYR A 257 12.81 27.05 4.30
CA TYR A 257 13.28 26.62 5.62
C TYR A 257 13.84 27.76 6.49
N SER A 258 13.92 28.99 5.96
CA SER A 258 14.17 30.20 6.75
C SER A 258 12.89 30.73 7.42
N LEU A 259 11.73 30.49 6.80
CA LEU A 259 10.43 31.00 7.24
C LEU A 259 9.68 30.00 8.12
N THR A 260 9.99 28.71 8.04
CA THR A 260 9.30 27.70 8.83
C THR A 260 10.18 26.53 9.24
N LYS A 261 9.81 25.94 10.38
CA LYS A 261 10.34 24.67 10.89
C LYS A 261 9.61 23.45 10.30
N TYR A 262 8.46 23.65 9.66
CA TYR A 262 7.68 22.56 9.08
C TYR A 262 8.32 22.06 7.80
N SER A 263 8.17 20.76 7.50
CA SER A 263 8.65 20.23 6.23
C SER A 263 7.71 20.63 5.09
N VAL A 264 8.25 20.80 3.87
CA VAL A 264 7.43 21.13 2.70
C VAL A 264 6.27 20.15 2.49
N PRO A 265 6.46 18.82 2.59
CA PRO A 265 5.34 17.88 2.50
C PRO A 265 4.28 18.07 3.59
N ASP A 266 4.69 18.31 4.83
CA ASP A 266 3.75 18.46 5.95
C ASP A 266 2.92 19.74 5.81
N LEU A 267 3.56 20.86 5.44
CA LEU A 267 2.86 22.13 5.26
C LEU A 267 1.92 22.10 4.05
N ALA A 268 2.32 21.44 2.96
CA ALA A 268 1.45 21.23 1.79
C ALA A 268 0.24 20.35 2.13
N ALA A 269 0.43 19.32 2.96
CA ALA A 269 -0.66 18.46 3.42
C ALA A 269 -1.62 19.21 4.35
N ALA A 270 -1.09 20.00 5.29
CA ALA A 270 -1.88 20.86 6.17
C ALA A 270 -2.71 21.88 5.38
N ALA A 271 -2.11 22.52 4.36
CA ALA A 271 -2.83 23.44 3.47
C ALA A 271 -3.99 22.75 2.73
N LEU A 272 -3.80 21.52 2.25
CA LEU A 272 -4.85 20.73 1.62
C LEU A 272 -5.96 20.29 2.59
N ALA A 273 -5.60 20.00 3.84
CA ALA A 273 -6.56 19.62 4.87
C ALA A 273 -7.43 20.82 5.26
N LEU A 274 -6.80 21.98 5.49
CA LEU A 274 -7.48 23.24 5.78
C LEU A 274 -8.38 23.70 4.63
N SER A 275 -7.91 23.61 3.38
CA SER A 275 -8.70 24.02 2.21
C SER A 275 -10.00 23.23 2.02
N LYS A 276 -10.11 22.03 2.62
CA LYS A 276 -11.34 21.21 2.58
C LYS A 276 -12.31 21.53 3.72
N ARG A 277 -11.87 22.25 4.75
CA ARG A 277 -12.64 22.54 5.98
C ARG A 277 -13.06 23.99 6.11
N ASP A 278 -12.23 24.93 5.64
CA ASP A 278 -12.47 26.37 5.77
C ASP A 278 -13.41 26.93 4.69
N THR A 279 -14.11 28.01 5.06
CA THR A 279 -14.94 28.83 4.15
C THR A 279 -14.14 29.90 3.39
N GLU A 280 -12.89 30.17 3.80
CA GLU A 280 -11.95 31.02 3.06
C GLU A 280 -11.12 30.19 2.06
N PRO A 281 -10.86 30.69 0.84
CA PRO A 281 -10.26 29.87 -0.20
C PRO A 281 -8.74 29.71 -0.02
N LEU A 282 -8.33 28.80 0.87
CA LEU A 282 -6.96 28.27 0.96
C LEU A 282 -6.58 27.35 -0.21
N GLU A 283 -7.49 27.10 -1.15
CA GLU A 283 -7.26 26.27 -2.34
C GLU A 283 -6.06 26.74 -3.17
N LYS A 284 -5.89 28.05 -3.33
CA LYS A 284 -4.74 28.63 -4.03
C LYS A 284 -3.44 28.35 -3.29
N SER A 285 -3.44 28.50 -1.96
CA SER A 285 -2.28 28.19 -1.12
C SER A 285 -1.91 26.71 -1.15
N ALA A 286 -2.91 25.82 -1.06
CA ALA A 286 -2.73 24.38 -1.16
C ALA A 286 -2.13 23.97 -2.52
N THR A 287 -2.65 24.56 -3.61
CA THR A 287 -2.15 24.29 -4.97
C THR A 287 -0.72 24.80 -5.15
N ALA A 288 -0.42 26.00 -4.67
CA ALA A 288 0.92 26.58 -4.73
C ALA A 288 1.94 25.72 -3.96
N LEU A 289 1.61 25.33 -2.73
CA LEU A 289 2.48 24.48 -1.90
C LEU A 289 2.64 23.07 -2.48
N ALA A 290 1.58 22.48 -3.06
CA ALA A 290 1.67 21.19 -3.73
C ALA A 290 2.59 21.26 -4.97
N THR A 291 2.45 22.31 -5.77
CA THR A 291 3.28 22.54 -6.96
C THR A 291 4.74 22.79 -6.56
N PHE A 292 4.97 23.57 -5.50
CA PHE A 292 6.31 23.81 -4.95
C PHE A 292 6.94 22.53 -4.41
N ARG A 293 6.19 21.74 -3.63
CA ARG A 293 6.61 20.41 -3.16
C ARG A 293 7.03 19.54 -4.34
N ASP A 294 6.23 19.48 -5.40
CA ASP A 294 6.56 18.68 -6.58
C ASP A 294 7.77 19.26 -7.31
N ARG A 295 7.91 20.58 -7.43
CA ARG A 295 9.10 21.19 -8.03
C ARG A 295 10.38 20.81 -7.26
N VAL A 296 10.33 20.86 -5.93
CA VAL A 296 11.48 20.56 -5.06
C VAL A 296 11.77 19.05 -5.02
N TYR A 297 10.75 18.19 -4.90
CA TYR A 297 10.90 16.75 -4.60
C TYR A 297 10.51 15.79 -5.72
N LYS A 298 9.90 16.22 -6.83
CA LYS A 298 9.55 15.32 -7.95
C LYS A 298 10.82 14.77 -8.58
N SER A 299 10.90 13.44 -8.57
CA SER A 299 12.05 12.62 -9.00
C SER A 299 13.26 12.64 -8.05
N ASP A 300 13.10 13.14 -6.82
CA ASP A 300 14.16 13.10 -5.81
C ASP A 300 13.87 12.00 -4.78
N TYR A 301 14.74 10.98 -4.75
CA TYR A 301 14.60 9.84 -3.85
C TYR A 301 15.39 10.12 -2.56
N ARG A 302 14.86 9.65 -1.42
CA ARG A 302 15.66 9.60 -0.18
C ARG A 302 16.97 8.89 -0.48
N THR A 303 18.08 9.52 -0.11
CA THR A 303 19.42 9.03 -0.39
C THR A 303 20.16 8.72 0.91
N SER A 304 21.31 8.05 0.80
CA SER A 304 22.19 7.75 1.93
C SER A 304 23.49 8.55 1.82
N LYS A 305 24.22 8.67 2.93
CA LYS A 305 25.56 9.29 2.93
C LYS A 305 26.47 8.63 1.91
N GLU A 306 26.44 7.30 1.81
CA GLU A 306 27.26 6.52 0.86
C GLU A 306 26.93 6.88 -0.59
N ASN A 307 25.64 7.08 -0.91
CA ASN A 307 25.23 7.52 -2.24
C ASN A 307 25.63 8.97 -2.53
N ILE A 308 25.56 9.86 -1.54
CA ILE A 308 26.04 11.25 -1.67
C ILE A 308 27.56 11.26 -1.95
N ILE A 309 28.33 10.46 -1.21
CA ILE A 309 29.78 10.30 -1.42
C ILE A 309 30.06 9.69 -2.78
N LYS A 310 29.27 8.71 -3.23
CA LYS A 310 29.47 8.03 -4.52
C LYS A 310 29.23 8.94 -5.72
N TYR A 311 28.30 9.90 -5.61
CA TYR A 311 27.96 10.84 -6.67
C TYR A 311 28.49 12.25 -6.36
N GLN A 312 29.72 12.35 -5.83
CA GLN A 312 30.34 13.60 -5.38
C GLN A 312 29.92 14.78 -6.27
N TYR A 313 29.12 15.66 -5.69
CA TYR A 313 28.67 16.85 -6.38
C TYR A 313 29.74 17.93 -6.21
N THR A 314 30.36 18.34 -7.31
CA THR A 314 31.36 19.41 -7.33
C THR A 314 30.72 20.69 -7.82
N GLU A 315 30.85 21.75 -7.02
CA GLU A 315 30.44 23.10 -7.37
C GLU A 315 31.67 24.00 -7.21
N ASN A 316 31.94 24.84 -8.21
CA ASN A 316 33.17 25.63 -8.32
C ASN A 316 34.47 24.79 -8.23
N GLY A 317 34.43 23.52 -8.62
CA GLY A 317 35.60 22.62 -8.59
C GLY A 317 36.03 22.17 -7.19
N ARG A 318 35.28 22.51 -6.14
CA ARG A 318 35.54 22.04 -4.77
C ARG A 318 34.93 20.66 -4.56
N VAL A 319 35.71 19.77 -3.95
CA VAL A 319 35.26 18.49 -3.40
C VAL A 319 35.21 18.66 -1.89
N LEU A 320 34.10 18.28 -1.25
CA LEU A 320 34.01 18.29 0.22
C LEU A 320 34.73 17.10 0.84
N PHE A 321 35.33 17.34 2.01
CA PHE A 321 35.81 16.30 2.90
C PHE A 321 34.64 15.65 3.67
N SER A 322 34.83 14.42 4.17
CA SER A 322 33.75 13.63 4.78
C SER A 322 33.09 14.30 5.99
N ASP A 323 33.85 15.10 6.74
CA ASP A 323 33.42 15.89 7.90
C ASP A 323 32.49 17.05 7.51
N GLU A 324 32.72 17.68 6.36
CA GLU A 324 31.83 18.71 5.81
C GLU A 324 30.51 18.10 5.32
N ILE A 325 30.56 16.89 4.75
CA ILE A 325 29.37 16.13 4.36
C ILE A 325 28.54 15.78 5.60
N ASP A 326 29.18 15.29 6.66
CA ASP A 326 28.51 14.96 7.93
C ASP A 326 27.90 16.20 8.59
N SER A 327 28.59 17.32 8.52
CA SER A 327 28.14 18.64 8.94
C SER A 327 26.86 19.08 8.20
N ILE A 328 26.81 18.95 6.88
CA ILE A 328 25.61 19.25 6.07
C ILE A 328 24.46 18.29 6.39
N ILE A 329 24.73 16.99 6.49
CA ILE A 329 23.71 15.99 6.82
C ILE A 329 23.14 16.25 8.22
N SER A 330 23.98 16.59 9.19
CA SER A 330 23.58 16.97 10.54
C SER A 330 22.68 18.21 10.53
N TYR A 331 23.06 19.24 9.78
CA TYR A 331 22.23 20.43 9.60
C TYR A 331 20.84 20.10 9.04
N LEU A 332 20.76 19.27 7.99
CA LEU A 332 19.49 18.84 7.40
C LEU A 332 18.64 18.06 8.42
N ASN A 333 19.25 17.11 9.14
CA ASN A 333 18.57 16.28 10.13
C ASN A 333 18.03 17.10 11.31
N VAL A 334 18.82 18.03 11.86
CA VAL A 334 18.41 18.90 12.97
C VAL A 334 17.19 19.74 12.59
N ARG A 335 17.07 20.14 11.32
CA ARG A 335 15.93 20.90 10.81
C ARG A 335 14.80 20.04 10.25
N GLY A 336 14.88 18.71 10.39
CA GLY A 336 13.88 17.79 9.86
C GLY A 336 13.77 17.78 8.34
N ILE A 337 14.78 18.31 7.63
CA ILE A 337 14.85 18.33 6.18
C ILE A 337 15.23 16.92 5.71
N PRO A 338 14.39 16.24 4.91
CA PRO A 338 14.70 14.89 4.45
C PRO A 338 15.99 14.86 3.65
N LEU A 339 16.88 13.92 3.94
CA LEU A 339 18.11 13.73 3.16
C LEU A 339 17.78 13.15 1.78
N THR A 340 17.92 13.98 0.77
CA THR A 340 17.74 13.67 -0.66
C THR A 340 18.90 14.26 -1.46
N GLN A 341 19.02 13.93 -2.75
CA GLN A 341 20.13 14.45 -3.54
C GLN A 341 20.03 15.97 -3.72
N ARG A 342 18.82 16.51 -3.95
CA ARG A 342 18.64 17.96 -4.15
C ARG A 342 18.75 18.76 -2.86
N THR A 343 18.23 18.22 -1.74
CA THR A 343 18.35 18.89 -0.44
C THR A 343 19.81 19.01 -0.01
N TYR A 344 20.59 17.96 -0.26
CA TYR A 344 22.03 17.98 -0.07
C TYR A 344 22.73 18.97 -1.01
N GLN A 345 22.45 18.93 -2.31
CA GLN A 345 23.06 19.84 -3.31
C GLN A 345 22.78 21.31 -3.01
N GLY A 346 21.54 21.64 -2.61
CA GLY A 346 21.21 22.99 -2.21
C GLY A 346 21.97 23.42 -0.95
N ALA A 347 22.04 22.56 0.08
CA ALA A 347 22.72 22.91 1.31
C ALA A 347 24.23 23.06 1.08
N TYR A 348 24.77 22.25 0.18
CA TYR A 348 26.13 22.37 -0.32
C TYR A 348 26.37 23.69 -1.07
N HIS A 349 25.47 24.08 -1.96
CA HIS A 349 25.56 25.36 -2.67
C HIS A 349 25.61 26.55 -1.70
N GLU A 350 24.72 26.56 -0.71
CA GLU A 350 24.70 27.62 0.30
C GLU A 350 25.96 27.58 1.20
N TYR A 351 26.49 26.39 1.51
CA TYR A 351 27.72 26.22 2.27
C TYR A 351 28.95 26.76 1.52
N VAL A 352 29.13 26.37 0.25
CA VAL A 352 30.25 26.83 -0.58
C VAL A 352 30.21 28.34 -0.79
N ASN A 353 29.01 28.92 -0.88
CA ASN A 353 28.82 30.36 -1.01
C ASN A 353 28.85 31.12 0.33
N GLY A 354 29.16 30.46 1.45
CA GLY A 354 29.30 31.08 2.78
C GLY A 354 27.98 31.54 3.41
N ARG A 355 26.84 31.20 2.80
CA ARG A 355 25.49 31.54 3.27
C ARG A 355 24.96 30.53 4.29
N LEU A 356 25.47 29.31 4.27
CA LEU A 356 25.24 28.30 5.30
C LEU A 356 26.46 28.19 6.23
N GLN A 357 26.35 28.73 7.45
CA GLN A 357 27.39 28.53 8.46
C GLN A 357 27.21 27.18 9.15
N ILE A 358 28.11 26.24 8.85
CA ILE A 358 28.17 24.96 9.55
C ILE A 358 29.42 24.97 10.42
N LYS A 359 29.26 24.81 11.73
CA LYS A 359 30.41 24.65 12.63
C LYS A 359 31.08 23.33 12.28
N GLN A 360 32.38 23.37 11.98
CA GLN A 360 33.20 22.16 12.00
C GLN A 360 33.08 21.54 13.39
N ILE A 361 32.65 20.28 13.46
CA ILE A 361 32.54 19.49 14.69
C ILE A 361 33.91 18.95 15.05
#